data_AF-A0A9D4RN51-F1
#
_entry.id   AF-A0A9D4RN51-F1
#
_cell.length_a   1.000
_cell.length_b   1.000
_cell.length_c   1.000
_cell.angle_alpha   90.00
_cell.angle_beta   90.00
_cell.angle_gamma   90.00
#
_symmetry.space_group_name_H-M   'P 1'
#
loop_
_entity.id
_entity.type
_entity.pdbx_description
1 polymer ?
#
loop_
_entity_poly.entity_id
_entity_poly.type
_entity_poly.pdbx_seq_one_letter_code
_entity_poly.pdbx_strand_id
1 'polypeptide(L)'
;MICAYLLHRQRFLDATKCLEYYGKTRTRDGKGVTIPSQRRYVEYYGHLLTHKLEYKKTALIMTGAKFNSLPQLNSGPFSVMYDVYCSGVKLGSSPLYEIDVPKDKKERNKEQKMNLPKGIVVCGDICVDFFHKPLRIGKKERIFQCWFNTFFVEDTNIRDHGQRMRYITMTMKKAELDKANKDTTNKIYSPEFKVDKRFDGSHSRKAEHHV
;
A
#
# COMPACT_ATOMS: atom_id res chain seq x y z
N MET A 1 5.46 -18.16 5.08
CA MET A 1 5.07 -19.57 4.78
C MET A 1 4.65 -20.35 6.02
N ILE A 2 5.47 -20.49 7.07
CA ILE A 2 5.08 -21.24 8.28
C ILE A 2 3.75 -20.74 8.88
N CYS A 3 3.56 -19.42 9.01
CA CYS A 3 2.31 -18.87 9.54
C CYS A 3 1.10 -19.21 8.65
N ALA A 4 1.24 -19.13 7.33
CA ALA A 4 0.19 -19.52 6.40
C ALA A 4 -0.17 -21.00 6.56
N TYR A 5 0.83 -21.89 6.71
CA TYR A 5 0.58 -23.31 6.97
C TYR A 5 -0.13 -23.57 8.31
N LEU A 6 0.25 -22.86 9.37
CA LEU A 6 -0.41 -22.98 10.67
C LEU A 6 -1.88 -22.54 10.61
N LEU A 7 -2.18 -21.47 9.86
CA LEU A 7 -3.56 -21.04 9.56
C LEU A 7 -4.31 -22.11 8.75
N HIS A 8 -3.68 -22.65 7.70
CA HIS A 8 -4.27 -23.69 6.85
C HIS A 8 -4.66 -24.94 7.65
N ARG A 9 -3.81 -25.35 8.59
CA ARG A 9 -4.05 -26.48 9.50
C ARG A 9 -4.95 -26.11 10.70
N GLN A 10 -5.53 -24.91 10.70
CA GLN A 10 -6.42 -24.40 11.74
C GLN A 10 -5.80 -24.43 13.15
N ARG A 11 -4.47 -24.35 13.25
CA ARG A 11 -3.77 -24.20 14.54
C ARG A 11 -3.99 -22.80 15.13
N PHE A 12 -4.24 -21.84 14.25
CA PHE A 12 -4.69 -20.50 14.57
C PHE A 12 -5.84 -20.14 13.62
N LEU A 13 -6.82 -19.39 14.13
CA LEU A 13 -7.91 -18.82 13.32
C LEU A 13 -7.67 -17.33 13.00
N ASP A 14 -6.75 -16.70 13.73
CA ASP A 14 -6.41 -15.28 13.60
C ASP A 14 -4.96 -15.13 13.14
N ALA A 15 -4.77 -14.41 12.04
CA ALA A 15 -3.46 -14.20 11.43
C ALA A 15 -2.50 -13.43 12.36
N THR A 16 -3.01 -12.46 13.12
CA THR A 16 -2.23 -11.66 14.06
C THR A 16 -1.66 -12.52 15.18
N LYS A 17 -2.50 -13.33 15.84
CA LYS A 17 -2.08 -14.29 16.87
C LYS A 17 -1.09 -15.31 16.32
N CYS A 18 -1.28 -15.78 15.08
CA CYS A 18 -0.33 -16.69 14.44
C CYS A 18 1.05 -16.05 14.22
N LEU A 19 1.08 -14.79 13.75
CA LEU A 19 2.32 -14.04 13.53
C LEU A 19 3.05 -13.76 14.85
N GLU A 20 2.31 -13.40 15.90
CA GLU A 20 2.84 -13.19 17.25
C GLU A 20 3.41 -14.47 17.85
N TYR A 21 2.69 -15.59 17.75
CA TYR A 21 3.18 -16.90 18.17
C TYR A 21 4.49 -17.24 17.46
N TYR A 22 4.52 -17.11 16.13
CA TYR A 22 5.73 -17.37 15.36
C TYR A 22 6.90 -16.49 15.82
N GLY A 23 6.67 -15.19 16.07
CA GLY A 23 7.69 -14.29 16.59
C GLY A 23 8.25 -14.74 17.93
N LYS A 24 7.37 -15.01 18.91
CA LYS A 24 7.76 -15.46 20.26
C LYS A 24 8.50 -16.80 20.25
N THR A 25 8.08 -17.75 19.42
CA THR A 25 8.69 -19.09 19.36
C THR A 25 10.00 -19.10 18.58
N ARG A 26 10.11 -18.33 17.49
CA ARG A 26 11.27 -18.38 16.60
C ARG A 26 12.42 -17.45 17.03
N THR A 27 12.13 -16.36 17.74
CA THR A 27 13.09 -15.28 18.01
C THR A 27 13.15 -14.93 19.48
N ARG A 28 14.28 -14.37 19.94
CA ARG A 28 14.46 -13.96 21.35
C ARG A 28 13.83 -12.60 21.66
N ASP A 29 13.71 -11.72 20.67
CA ASP A 29 13.17 -10.37 20.80
C ASP A 29 11.70 -10.26 20.35
N GLY A 30 11.06 -11.38 20.02
CA GLY A 30 9.69 -11.44 19.52
C GLY A 30 9.51 -10.94 18.08
N LYS A 31 10.59 -10.55 17.38
CA LYS A 31 10.54 -9.98 16.04
C LYS A 31 10.64 -11.07 14.96
N GLY A 32 9.56 -11.81 14.78
CA GLY A 32 9.41 -12.77 13.68
C GLY A 32 9.23 -12.10 12.31
N VAL A 33 7.99 -12.06 11.82
CA VAL A 33 7.67 -11.41 10.54
C VAL A 33 7.37 -9.93 10.78
N THR A 34 8.34 -9.07 10.44
CA THR A 34 8.29 -7.63 10.73
C THR A 34 8.05 -6.75 9.51
N ILE A 35 8.27 -7.26 8.29
CA ILE A 35 8.02 -6.52 7.06
C ILE A 35 6.51 -6.47 6.81
N PRO A 36 5.88 -5.28 6.75
CA PRO A 36 4.43 -5.15 6.62
C PRO A 36 3.84 -5.89 5.42
N SER A 37 4.47 -5.81 4.26
CA SER A 37 4.04 -6.55 3.07
C SER A 37 4.01 -8.07 3.30
N GLN A 38 4.95 -8.64 4.07
CA GLN A 38 4.93 -10.07 4.39
C GLN A 38 3.79 -10.43 5.33
N ARG A 39 3.51 -9.59 6.33
CA ARG A 39 2.40 -9.77 7.28
C ARG A 39 1.05 -9.72 6.55
N ARG A 40 0.87 -8.74 5.67
CA ARG A 40 -0.32 -8.58 4.83
C ARG A 40 -0.65 -9.85 4.03
N TYR A 41 0.35 -10.55 3.49
CA TYR A 41 0.08 -11.79 2.74
C TYR A 41 -0.32 -12.96 3.64
N VAL A 42 0.11 -12.98 4.90
CA VAL A 42 -0.40 -13.94 5.90
C VAL A 42 -1.85 -13.61 6.26
N GLU A 43 -2.17 -12.32 6.43
CA GLU A 43 -3.54 -11.84 6.66
C GLU A 43 -4.46 -12.12 5.48
N TYR A 44 -4.02 -11.88 4.24
CA TYR A 44 -4.74 -12.25 3.02
C TYR A 44 -5.06 -13.74 2.97
N TYR A 45 -4.07 -14.59 3.26
CA TYR A 45 -4.30 -16.03 3.27
C TYR A 45 -5.27 -16.46 4.38
N GLY A 46 -5.13 -15.90 5.59
CA GLY A 46 -6.09 -16.10 6.68
C GLY A 46 -7.51 -15.68 6.27
N HIS A 47 -7.65 -14.53 5.61
CA HIS A 47 -8.92 -14.02 5.11
C HIS A 47 -9.58 -14.97 4.10
N LEU A 48 -8.82 -15.52 3.15
CA LEU A 48 -9.32 -16.53 2.21
C LEU A 48 -9.88 -17.76 2.94
N LEU A 49 -9.14 -18.27 3.94
CA LEU A 49 -9.56 -19.44 4.72
C LEU A 49 -10.83 -19.17 5.54
N THR A 50 -10.85 -18.06 6.29
CA THR A 50 -11.97 -17.71 7.17
C THR A 50 -13.27 -17.53 6.40
N HIS A 51 -13.20 -16.90 5.22
CA HIS A 51 -14.37 -16.61 4.39
C HIS A 51 -14.60 -17.66 3.29
N LYS A 52 -13.81 -18.74 3.27
CA LYS A 52 -13.86 -19.81 2.27
C LYS A 52 -13.84 -19.29 0.83
N LEU A 53 -13.04 -18.26 0.59
CA LEU A 53 -12.95 -17.60 -0.71
C LEU A 53 -11.99 -18.35 -1.62
N GLU A 54 -12.39 -18.49 -2.88
CA GLU A 54 -11.50 -18.92 -3.96
C GLU A 54 -10.76 -17.71 -4.52
N TYR A 55 -9.43 -17.75 -4.51
CA TYR A 55 -8.62 -16.70 -5.09
C TYR A 55 -8.82 -16.62 -6.61
N LYS A 56 -9.07 -15.41 -7.12
CA LYS A 56 -9.17 -15.13 -8.55
C LYS A 56 -8.29 -13.93 -8.91
N LYS A 57 -7.68 -13.98 -10.08
CA LYS A 57 -6.92 -12.83 -10.60
C LYS A 57 -7.90 -11.71 -10.96
N THR A 58 -7.84 -10.58 -10.23
CA THR A 58 -8.70 -9.43 -10.46
C THR A 58 -7.94 -8.35 -11.22
N ALA A 59 -8.31 -8.05 -12.46
CA ALA A 59 -7.71 -6.95 -13.20
C ALA A 59 -8.32 -5.61 -12.77
N LEU A 60 -7.48 -4.60 -12.56
CA LEU A 60 -7.87 -3.22 -12.21
C LEU A 60 -7.04 -2.24 -13.04
N ILE A 61 -7.51 -1.01 -13.17
CA ILE A 61 -6.73 0.09 -13.76
C ILE A 61 -6.32 1.02 -12.64
N MET A 62 -5.03 1.03 -12.28
CA MET A 62 -4.49 2.00 -11.32
C MET A 62 -4.35 3.36 -11.99
N THR A 63 -5.02 4.38 -11.45
CA THR A 63 -5.07 5.75 -12.00
C THR A 63 -4.20 6.74 -11.23
N GLY A 64 -3.69 6.35 -10.08
CA GLY A 64 -2.66 7.10 -9.38
C GLY A 64 -2.48 6.74 -7.93
N ALA A 65 -1.71 7.56 -7.22
CA ALA A 65 -1.54 7.52 -5.77
C ALA A 65 -1.86 8.88 -5.15
N LYS A 66 -2.05 8.92 -3.84
CA LYS A 66 -2.23 10.14 -3.07
C LYS A 66 -1.59 10.00 -1.69
N PHE A 67 -0.81 10.99 -1.28
CA PHE A 67 -0.34 11.11 0.11
C PHE A 67 -1.25 12.06 0.87
N ASN A 68 -1.57 11.77 2.13
CA ASN A 68 -2.33 12.70 2.97
C ASN A 68 -1.47 13.76 3.65
N SER A 69 -0.15 13.57 3.67
CA SER A 69 0.81 14.52 4.25
C SER A 69 2.18 14.33 3.58
N LEU A 70 3.02 15.35 3.65
CA LEU A 70 4.35 15.32 3.05
C LEU A 70 5.40 14.68 3.97
N PRO A 71 6.27 13.79 3.46
CA PRO A 71 7.46 13.35 4.17
C PRO A 71 8.42 14.52 4.44
N GLN A 72 9.01 14.55 5.63
CA GLN A 72 10.06 15.49 6.05
C GLN A 72 11.44 14.94 5.64
N LEU A 73 11.77 15.07 4.36
CA LEU A 73 13.11 14.74 3.86
C LEU A 73 14.01 15.99 3.93
N ASN A 74 15.27 15.80 4.33
CA ASN A 74 16.25 16.85 4.51
C ASN A 74 16.85 17.31 3.16
N SER A 75 16.03 17.80 2.23
CA SER A 75 16.52 18.24 0.92
C SER A 75 15.46 18.97 0.08
N GLY A 76 15.43 20.30 0.20
CA GLY A 76 14.80 21.18 -0.80
C GLY A 76 13.35 20.84 -1.18
N PRO A 77 12.91 21.13 -2.42
CA PRO A 77 11.58 20.74 -2.89
C PRO A 77 11.44 19.22 -2.93
N PHE A 78 10.26 18.72 -2.56
CA PHE A 78 9.99 17.29 -2.51
C PHE A 78 9.54 16.80 -3.87
N SER A 79 10.46 16.24 -4.64
CA SER A 79 10.16 15.60 -5.91
C SER A 79 9.93 14.11 -5.73
N VAL A 80 8.74 13.61 -6.11
CA VAL A 80 8.31 12.22 -5.91
C VAL A 80 7.92 11.57 -7.23
N MET A 81 8.29 10.30 -7.38
CA MET A 81 7.79 9.43 -8.45
C MET A 81 7.60 8.02 -7.91
N TYR A 82 6.84 7.19 -8.60
CA TYR A 82 6.73 5.78 -8.26
C TYR A 82 6.74 4.87 -9.48
N ASP A 83 7.22 3.65 -9.25
CA ASP A 83 7.24 2.58 -10.23
C ASP A 83 6.23 1.50 -9.81
N VAL A 84 5.49 0.96 -10.77
CA VAL A 84 4.51 -0.11 -10.55
C VAL A 84 5.04 -1.40 -11.18
N TYR A 85 5.06 -2.47 -10.39
CA TYR A 85 5.51 -3.79 -10.82
C TYR A 85 4.42 -4.83 -10.58
N CYS A 86 4.37 -5.83 -11.44
CA CYS A 86 3.58 -7.06 -11.24
C CYS A 86 4.51 -8.25 -11.38
N SER A 87 4.57 -9.10 -10.35
CA SER A 87 5.43 -10.30 -10.35
C SER A 87 6.89 -10.04 -10.77
N GLY A 88 7.45 -8.90 -10.35
CA GLY A 88 8.83 -8.47 -10.68
C GLY A 88 9.00 -7.77 -12.03
N VAL A 89 7.99 -7.78 -12.90
CA VAL A 89 8.01 -7.04 -14.18
C VAL A 89 7.52 -5.62 -13.96
N LYS A 90 8.30 -4.62 -14.42
CA LYS A 90 7.90 -3.22 -14.37
C LYS A 90 6.81 -2.94 -15.39
N LEU A 91 5.63 -2.55 -14.92
CA LEU A 91 4.49 -2.20 -15.77
C LEU A 91 4.53 -0.74 -16.22
N GLY A 92 5.08 0.14 -15.38
CA GLY A 92 5.19 1.56 -15.72
C GLY A 92 5.74 2.41 -14.58
N SER A 93 5.82 3.71 -14.84
CA SER A 93 6.25 4.74 -13.89
C SER A 93 5.30 5.91 -13.93
N SER A 94 5.10 6.57 -12.79
CA SER A 94 4.48 7.88 -12.76
C SER A 94 5.40 8.94 -13.39
N PRO A 95 4.85 10.08 -13.83
CA PRO A 95 5.63 11.31 -13.98
C PRO A 95 6.36 11.67 -12.68
N LEU A 96 7.37 12.53 -12.78
CA LEU A 96 7.96 13.18 -11.62
C LEU A 96 7.03 14.30 -11.15
N TYR A 97 6.64 14.27 -9.88
CA TYR A 97 5.82 15.29 -9.24
C TYR A 97 6.72 16.15 -8.35
N GLU A 98 6.89 17.40 -8.72
CA GLU A 98 7.56 18.40 -7.89
C GLU A 98 6.53 19.02 -6.94
N ILE A 99 6.77 18.87 -5.64
CA ILE A 99 5.88 19.39 -4.62
C ILE A 99 6.63 20.46 -3.83
N ASP A 100 6.12 21.69 -3.91
CA ASP A 100 6.56 22.78 -3.06
C ASP A 100 6.29 22.42 -1.61
N VAL A 101 7.34 22.46 -0.80
CA VAL A 101 7.26 22.06 0.60
C VAL A 101 6.99 23.31 1.44
N PRO A 102 5.77 23.48 1.98
CA PRO A 102 5.42 24.70 2.71
C PRO A 102 6.24 24.82 4.01
N LYS A 103 6.51 26.05 4.45
CA LYS A 103 7.11 26.29 5.77
C LYS A 103 6.14 25.99 6.92
N ASP A 104 4.84 26.23 6.71
CA ASP A 104 3.79 25.93 7.68
C ASP A 104 3.50 24.42 7.78
N LYS A 105 3.44 23.91 9.00
CA LYS A 105 3.08 22.51 9.30
C LYS A 105 1.64 22.17 8.88
N LYS A 106 0.68 23.11 8.96
CA LYS A 106 -0.71 22.86 8.54
C LYS A 106 -0.79 22.59 7.04
N GLU A 107 -0.06 23.35 6.25
CA GLU A 107 0.00 23.23 4.80
C GLU A 107 0.68 21.93 4.34
N ARG A 108 1.60 21.37 5.13
CA ARG A 108 2.23 20.05 4.88
C ARG A 108 1.27 18.87 5.05
N ASN A 109 0.12 19.07 5.69
CA ASN A 109 -0.94 18.08 5.82
C ASN A 109 -1.97 18.16 4.68
N LYS A 110 -1.72 18.97 3.64
CA LYS A 110 -2.54 18.95 2.42
C LYS A 110 -2.24 17.71 1.59
N GLU A 111 -3.31 17.13 1.06
CA GLU A 111 -3.21 15.94 0.21
C GLU A 111 -2.43 16.23 -1.07
N GLN A 112 -1.55 15.30 -1.43
CA GLN A 112 -0.73 15.38 -2.65
C GLN A 112 -1.14 14.27 -3.61
N LYS A 113 -1.74 14.63 -4.73
CA LYS A 113 -2.25 13.69 -5.74
C LYS A 113 -1.21 13.48 -6.84
N MET A 114 -0.81 12.24 -7.07
CA MET A 114 0.12 11.85 -8.13
C MET A 114 -0.60 10.94 -9.12
N ASN A 115 -1.01 11.49 -10.26
CA ASN A 115 -1.81 10.77 -11.26
C ASN A 115 -0.95 9.85 -12.16
N LEU A 116 -1.60 8.86 -12.76
CA LEU A 116 -1.11 8.12 -13.92
C LEU A 116 -1.97 8.56 -15.10
N PRO A 117 -1.50 9.47 -15.99
CA PRO A 117 -2.36 10.04 -17.03
C PRO A 117 -3.05 9.02 -17.92
N LYS A 118 -2.37 7.90 -18.23
CA LYS A 118 -2.92 6.80 -19.04
C LYS A 118 -3.52 5.66 -18.22
N GLY A 119 -3.38 5.71 -16.89
CA GLY A 119 -3.56 4.55 -16.02
C GLY A 119 -2.58 3.41 -16.32
N ILE A 120 -2.54 2.42 -15.43
CA ILE A 120 -1.78 1.17 -15.62
C ILE A 120 -2.71 0.00 -15.28
N VAL A 121 -2.87 -0.96 -16.20
CA VAL A 121 -3.58 -2.21 -15.91
C VAL A 121 -2.73 -3.06 -14.98
N VAL A 122 -3.32 -3.48 -13.86
CA VAL A 122 -2.67 -4.28 -12.82
C VAL A 122 -3.52 -5.51 -12.49
N CYS A 123 -2.89 -6.65 -12.20
CA CYS A 123 -3.60 -7.89 -11.90
C CYS A 123 -2.75 -8.83 -11.02
N GLY A 124 -3.29 -9.30 -9.89
CA GLY A 124 -2.58 -10.16 -8.95
C GLY A 124 -1.67 -9.36 -8.02
N ASP A 125 -0.42 -9.80 -7.85
CA ASP A 125 0.53 -9.26 -6.87
C ASP A 125 1.28 -8.04 -7.41
N ILE A 126 0.97 -6.88 -6.84
CA ILE A 126 1.47 -5.58 -7.28
C ILE A 126 2.41 -5.01 -6.22
N CYS A 127 3.59 -4.58 -6.68
CA CYS A 127 4.50 -3.76 -5.90
C CYS A 127 4.45 -2.32 -6.42
N VAL A 128 4.36 -1.36 -5.51
CA VAL A 128 4.53 0.06 -5.82
C VAL A 128 5.72 0.59 -5.03
N ASP A 129 6.77 0.97 -5.74
CA ASP A 129 7.97 1.57 -5.16
C ASP A 129 7.88 3.09 -5.30
N PHE A 130 7.90 3.81 -4.18
CA PHE A 130 7.95 5.27 -4.17
C PHE A 130 9.37 5.76 -3.97
N PHE A 131 9.73 6.84 -4.67
CA PHE A 131 11.07 7.39 -4.66
C PHE A 131 11.05 8.90 -4.56
N HIS A 132 12.02 9.43 -3.83
CA HIS A 132 12.43 10.82 -3.93
C HIS A 132 13.54 10.93 -4.98
N LYS A 133 13.39 11.85 -5.93
CA LYS A 133 14.41 12.10 -6.96
C LYS A 133 14.76 13.58 -6.98
N PRO A 134 15.89 14.00 -6.38
CA PRO A 134 16.35 15.38 -6.45
C PRO A 134 16.45 15.87 -7.91
N LEU A 135 16.07 17.11 -8.18
CA LEU A 135 16.05 17.69 -9.54
C LEU A 135 17.45 17.97 -10.12
N ARG A 136 18.45 18.13 -9.25
CA ARG A 136 19.85 18.37 -9.63
C ARG A 136 20.63 17.06 -9.62
N ILE A 137 21.86 17.09 -9.13
CA ILE A 137 22.74 15.93 -8.97
C ILE A 137 22.28 15.16 -7.73
N GLY A 138 21.71 13.98 -7.94
CA GLY A 138 21.29 13.09 -6.87
C GLY A 138 20.77 11.78 -7.42
N LYS A 139 21.08 10.68 -6.73
CA LYS A 139 20.49 9.38 -7.08
C LYS A 139 19.04 9.35 -6.61
N LYS A 140 18.17 8.75 -7.42
CA LYS A 140 16.81 8.38 -7.02
C LYS A 140 16.89 7.50 -5.77
N GLU A 141 16.29 7.93 -4.67
CA GLU A 141 16.26 7.17 -3.41
C GLU A 141 14.86 6.63 -3.16
N ARG A 142 14.74 5.33 -2.86
CA ARG A 142 13.46 4.73 -2.48
C ARG A 142 13.06 5.24 -1.10
N ILE A 143 11.89 5.88 -0.99
CA ILE A 143 11.37 6.38 0.29
C ILE A 143 10.64 5.27 1.05
N PHE A 144 9.80 4.51 0.36
CA PHE A 144 9.13 3.31 0.85
C PHE A 144 8.60 2.49 -0.32
N GLN A 145 8.14 1.27 -0.04
CA GLN A 145 7.41 0.45 -1.00
C GLN A 145 6.23 -0.22 -0.32
N CYS A 146 5.30 -0.75 -1.11
CA CYS A 146 4.26 -1.63 -0.59
C CYS A 146 3.84 -2.67 -1.62
N TRP A 147 3.50 -3.85 -1.13
CA TRP A 147 2.92 -4.94 -1.92
C TRP A 147 1.46 -5.14 -1.58
N PHE A 148 0.60 -5.31 -2.57
CA PHE A 148 -0.78 -5.73 -2.36
C PHE A 148 -1.20 -6.70 -3.45
N ASN A 149 -2.33 -7.35 -3.27
CA ASN A 149 -2.93 -8.17 -4.31
C ASN A 149 -4.28 -7.56 -4.71
N THR A 150 -4.51 -7.43 -6.01
CA THR A 150 -5.71 -6.76 -6.56
C THR A 150 -7.02 -7.45 -6.19
N PHE A 151 -7.02 -8.74 -5.86
CA PHE A 151 -8.20 -9.46 -5.38
C PHE A 151 -8.79 -8.82 -4.12
N PHE A 152 -7.92 -8.37 -3.21
CA PHE A 152 -8.28 -7.77 -1.92
C PHE A 152 -8.49 -6.25 -1.98
N VAL A 153 -8.46 -5.65 -3.18
CA VAL A 153 -8.87 -4.26 -3.35
C VAL A 153 -10.39 -4.23 -3.36
N GLU A 154 -10.98 -3.72 -2.28
CA GLU A 154 -12.43 -3.63 -2.11
C GLU A 154 -12.95 -2.28 -2.58
N ASP A 155 -14.12 -2.30 -3.23
CA ASP A 155 -14.89 -1.10 -3.52
C ASP A 155 -15.51 -0.61 -2.20
N THR A 156 -14.73 0.16 -1.45
CA THR A 156 -15.29 0.99 -0.40
C THR A 156 -16.11 2.05 -1.13
N ASN A 157 -17.41 1.82 -1.28
CA ASN A 157 -18.38 2.76 -1.84
C ASN A 157 -18.40 4.03 -0.96
N ILE A 158 -17.36 4.85 -1.03
CA ILE A 158 -17.31 6.16 -0.39
C ILE A 158 -18.19 7.04 -1.26
N ARG A 159 -19.43 7.22 -0.81
CA ARG A 159 -20.34 8.23 -1.38
C ARG A 159 -19.84 9.59 -0.91
N ASP A 160 -19.25 10.35 -1.80
CA ASP A 160 -18.99 11.77 -1.56
C ASP A 160 -20.23 12.54 -2.00
N HIS A 161 -20.91 13.21 -1.06
CA HIS A 161 -22.12 14.01 -1.33
C HIS A 161 -23.22 13.30 -2.16
N GLY A 162 -23.42 12.00 -1.96
CA GLY A 162 -24.45 11.23 -2.67
C GLY A 162 -24.12 10.85 -4.12
N GLN A 163 -22.95 11.22 -4.65
CA GLN A 163 -22.48 10.79 -5.96
C GLN A 163 -21.56 9.57 -5.83
N ARG A 164 -21.74 8.59 -6.73
CA ARG A 164 -20.87 7.42 -6.80
C ARG A 164 -19.47 7.89 -7.23
N MET A 165 -18.48 7.72 -6.36
CA MET A 165 -17.09 8.02 -6.70
C MET A 165 -16.66 7.21 -7.91
N ARG A 166 -16.02 7.85 -8.89
CA ARG A 166 -15.47 7.20 -10.10
C ARG A 166 -14.25 6.31 -9.80
N TYR A 167 -13.83 6.20 -8.55
CA TYR A 167 -12.58 5.54 -8.17
C TYR A 167 -12.75 4.65 -6.95
N ILE A 168 -12.08 3.50 -6.98
CA ILE A 168 -11.85 2.64 -5.82
C ILE A 168 -10.53 3.05 -5.19
N THR A 169 -10.47 3.10 -3.86
CA THR A 169 -9.26 3.49 -3.13
C THR A 169 -8.80 2.40 -2.19
N MET A 170 -7.53 2.02 -2.27
CA MET A 170 -6.86 1.19 -1.28
C MET A 170 -5.92 2.05 -0.44
N THR A 171 -6.29 2.29 0.82
CA THR A 171 -5.49 3.03 1.80
C THR A 171 -4.46 2.12 2.46
N MET A 172 -3.25 2.63 2.70
CA MET A 172 -2.25 1.99 3.56
C MET A 172 -1.65 3.05 4.48
N LYS A 173 -1.68 2.79 5.79
CA LYS A 173 -1.06 3.65 6.81
C LYS A 173 0.46 3.47 6.83
N LYS A 174 1.18 4.40 7.45
CA LYS A 174 2.64 4.35 7.64
C LYS A 174 3.15 3.00 8.14
N ALA A 175 2.47 2.41 9.13
CA ALA A 175 2.84 1.11 9.71
C ALA A 175 2.75 -0.05 8.69
N GLU A 176 2.01 0.13 7.61
CA GLU A 176 1.76 -0.85 6.56
C GLU A 176 2.70 -0.72 5.35
N LEU A 177 3.60 0.27 5.37
CA LEU A 177 4.54 0.58 4.28
C LEU A 177 5.94 0.09 4.62
N ASP A 178 6.55 -0.68 3.73
CA ASP A 178 7.90 -1.20 3.94
C ASP A 178 8.91 -0.04 3.90
N LYS A 179 9.89 -0.03 4.82
CA LYS A 179 10.84 1.07 5.10
C LYS A 179 10.21 2.23 5.90
N ALA A 180 9.05 2.75 5.51
CA ALA A 180 8.41 3.85 6.27
C ALA A 180 7.95 3.43 7.67
N ASN A 181 7.55 2.18 7.86
CA ASN A 181 7.17 1.64 9.18
C ASN A 181 8.33 1.65 10.20
N LYS A 182 9.58 1.77 9.75
CA LYS A 182 10.77 1.80 10.62
C LYS A 182 11.02 3.18 11.24
N ASP A 183 10.37 4.24 10.75
CA ASP A 183 10.45 5.58 11.34
C ASP A 183 9.55 5.67 12.59
N THR A 184 9.89 4.94 13.64
CA THR A 184 9.12 4.93 14.90
C THR A 184 9.17 6.27 15.64
N THR A 185 10.17 7.09 15.37
CA THR A 185 10.32 8.44 15.94
C THR A 185 9.51 9.52 15.22
N ASN A 186 8.84 9.19 14.12
CA ASN A 186 8.07 10.13 13.29
C ASN A 186 8.89 11.34 12.81
N LYS A 187 10.19 11.14 12.56
CA LYS A 187 11.08 12.21 12.09
C LYS A 187 10.88 12.50 10.61
N ILE A 188 10.54 11.47 9.83
CA ILE A 188 10.38 11.57 8.38
C ILE A 188 8.90 11.60 8.03
N TYR A 189 8.10 10.68 8.58
CA TYR A 189 6.68 10.56 8.25
C TYR A 189 5.85 10.94 9.47
N SER A 190 4.80 11.74 9.23
CA SER A 190 3.72 11.96 10.20
C SER A 190 3.23 10.61 10.75
N PRO A 191 2.85 10.51 12.04
CA PRO A 191 2.22 9.29 12.57
C PRO A 191 0.96 8.91 11.79
N GLU A 192 0.23 9.91 11.29
CA GLU A 192 -0.99 9.74 10.49
C GLU A 192 -0.71 9.61 8.99
N PHE A 193 0.56 9.49 8.57
CA PHE A 193 0.89 9.35 7.15
C PHE A 193 0.22 8.12 6.55
N LYS A 194 -0.45 8.30 5.42
CA LYS A 194 -1.08 7.24 4.64
C LYS A 194 -0.94 7.49 3.14
N VAL A 195 -1.01 6.40 2.40
CA VAL A 195 -0.94 6.39 0.94
C VAL A 195 -2.17 5.68 0.40
N ASP A 196 -2.91 6.41 -0.42
CA ASP A 196 -4.11 5.95 -1.09
C ASP A 196 -3.72 5.58 -2.53
N LYS A 197 -3.87 4.31 -2.92
CA LYS A 197 -3.78 3.88 -4.32
C LYS A 197 -5.17 3.98 -4.92
N ARG A 198 -5.29 4.69 -6.05
CA ARG A 198 -6.56 4.93 -6.74
C ARG A 198 -6.67 4.04 -7.96
N PHE A 199 -7.82 3.43 -8.12
CA PHE A 199 -8.17 2.57 -9.24
C PHE A 199 -9.44 3.08 -9.90
N ASP A 200 -9.58 2.87 -11.21
CA ASP A 200 -10.80 3.19 -11.93
C ASP A 200 -11.96 2.30 -11.45
N GLY A 201 -13.05 2.92 -11.00
CA GLY A 201 -14.25 2.24 -10.50
C GLY A 201 -15.25 1.88 -11.60
N SER A 202 -15.06 2.37 -12.84
CA SER A 202 -16.02 2.17 -13.94
C SER A 202 -16.14 0.72 -14.43
N HIS A 203 -15.12 -0.11 -14.17
CA HIS A 203 -15.05 -1.52 -14.61
C HIS A 203 -15.17 -2.53 -13.46
N SER A 204 -15.34 -2.08 -12.22
CA SER A 204 -15.49 -2.98 -11.06
C SER A 204 -16.91 -3.56 -11.01
N ARG A 205 -17.14 -4.61 -11.80
CA ARG A 205 -18.20 -5.58 -11.51
C ARG A 205 -17.57 -6.71 -10.71
N LYS A 206 -17.31 -6.50 -9.41
CA LYS A 206 -17.28 -7.66 -8.50
C LYS A 206 -18.72 -8.14 -8.43
N ALA A 207 -19.00 -9.29 -9.04
CA ALA A 207 -20.31 -9.92 -8.97
C ALA A 207 -20.71 -9.99 -7.50
N GLU A 208 -21.89 -9.47 -7.18
CA GLU A 208 -22.52 -9.61 -5.87
C GLU A 208 -22.58 -11.10 -5.54
N HIS A 209 -21.68 -11.58 -4.68
CA HIS A 209 -21.85 -12.87 -4.04
C HIS A 209 -22.74 -12.64 -2.83
N HIS A 210 -24.04 -12.58 -3.10
CA HIS A 210 -25.05 -12.93 -2.12
C HIS A 210 -24.83 -14.40 -1.73
N VAL A 211 -24.52 -14.61 -0.45
CA VAL A 211 -24.89 -15.82 0.28
C VAL A 211 -25.87 -15.39 1.35
#